data_AF-A0ABC9YK98-F1
#
_entry.id   AF-A0ABC9YK98-F1
#
_cell.length_a   1.000
_cell.length_b   1.000
_cell.length_c   1.000
_cell.angle_alpha   90.00
_cell.angle_beta   90.00
_cell.angle_gamma   90.00
#
_symmetry.space_group_name_H-M   'P 1'
#
loop_
_entity.id
_entity.type
_entity.pdbx_description
1 polymer ?
#
loop_
_entity_poly.entity_id
_entity_poly.type
_entity_poly.pdbx_seq_one_letter_code
_entity_poly.pdbx_strand_id
1 'polypeptide(L)'
;MHQRQHRTNRDSLVPIHKLIHQLEGQGVISRTHSPFNSPIWPVWKSNGEWRLTVDYRGLNEVTPLMSAAVPDMLELQYELESKAAKWNATIDIANAFFSIPLAVECRPQFAFTWRGIQYTWNRLPQGWKHSPTIGHGLIQTALEKGEAPEHLEYIDDIIVWGNSAEEVSEKGKKIIQILLKAGFTIK
;
A
#
# COMPACT_ATOMS: atom_id res chain seq x y z
N MET A 1 9.76 -16.94 12.43
CA MET A 1 8.85 -16.52 13.51
C MET A 1 7.47 -17.10 13.26
N HIS A 2 6.92 -17.86 14.21
CA HIS A 2 5.59 -18.44 14.11
C HIS A 2 4.74 -17.94 15.29
N GLN A 3 3.68 -17.20 15.01
CA GLN A 3 2.77 -16.64 16.00
C GLN A 3 1.37 -17.23 15.85
N ARG A 4 0.69 -17.49 16.96
CA ARG A 4 -0.68 -18.02 16.97
C ARG A 4 -1.70 -16.92 16.70
N GLN A 5 -2.80 -17.28 16.03
CA GLN A 5 -3.92 -16.39 15.77
C GLN A 5 -4.53 -15.85 17.07
N HIS A 6 -4.69 -14.51 17.16
CA HIS A 6 -5.44 -13.87 18.23
C HIS A 6 -6.93 -14.14 18.13
N ARG A 7 -7.66 -13.97 19.24
CA ARG A 7 -9.12 -14.04 19.23
C ARG A 7 -9.67 -12.96 18.29
N THR A 8 -10.39 -13.40 17.26
CA THR A 8 -10.98 -12.51 16.26
C THR A 8 -12.38 -12.04 16.71
N ASN A 9 -12.73 -10.79 16.42
CA ASN A 9 -14.08 -10.26 16.66
C ASN A 9 -15.11 -11.05 15.83
N ARG A 10 -16.21 -11.48 16.45
CA ARG A 10 -17.29 -12.24 15.78
C ARG A 10 -17.88 -11.50 14.58
N ASP A 11 -18.07 -10.19 14.70
CA ASP A 11 -18.70 -9.38 13.65
C ASP A 11 -17.81 -9.26 12.41
N SER A 12 -16.49 -9.42 12.60
CA SER A 12 -15.53 -9.40 11.50
C SER A 12 -15.47 -10.73 10.73
N LEU A 13 -16.01 -11.83 11.26
CA LEU A 13 -15.76 -13.17 10.71
C LEU A 13 -16.31 -13.34 9.28
N VAL A 14 -17.56 -12.95 9.05
CA VAL A 14 -18.19 -13.04 7.72
C VAL A 14 -17.52 -12.11 6.71
N PRO A 15 -17.36 -10.80 6.98
CA PRO A 15 -16.75 -9.88 6.01
C PRO A 15 -15.29 -10.23 5.71
N ILE A 16 -14.49 -10.61 6.72
CA ILE A 16 -13.10 -11.02 6.50
C ILE A 16 -13.01 -12.32 5.71
N HIS A 17 -13.92 -13.28 5.94
CA HIS A 17 -13.95 -14.49 5.13
C HIS A 17 -14.25 -14.19 3.66
N LYS A 18 -15.22 -13.31 3.37
CA LYS A 18 -15.51 -12.85 2.00
C LYS A 18 -14.31 -12.14 1.38
N LEU A 19 -13.65 -11.26 2.13
CA LEU A 19 -12.45 -10.53 1.67
C LEU A 19 -11.29 -11.48 1.33
N ILE A 20 -11.04 -12.50 2.16
CA ILE A 20 -9.99 -13.50 1.88
C ILE A 20 -10.28 -14.27 0.59
N HIS A 21 -11.52 -14.71 0.38
CA HIS A 21 -11.91 -15.36 -0.89
C HIS A 21 -11.77 -14.43 -2.10
N GLN A 22 -12.11 -13.15 -1.95
CA GLN A 22 -11.92 -12.16 -3.01
C GLN A 22 -10.43 -11.98 -3.33
N LEU A 23 -9.57 -11.82 -2.32
CA LEU A 23 -8.13 -11.68 -2.50
C LEU A 23 -7.50 -12.94 -3.12
N GLU A 24 -7.97 -14.13 -2.73
CA GLU A 24 -7.54 -15.40 -3.33
C GLU A 24 -7.97 -15.48 -4.80
N GLY A 25 -9.23 -15.16 -5.11
CA GLY A 25 -9.76 -15.14 -6.48
C GLY A 25 -9.09 -14.11 -7.39
N GLN A 26 -8.62 -13.00 -6.83
CA GLN A 26 -7.82 -11.99 -7.53
C GLN A 26 -6.33 -12.34 -7.63
N GLY A 27 -5.89 -13.45 -7.01
CA GLY A 27 -4.48 -13.87 -6.98
C GLY A 27 -3.58 -12.98 -6.12
N VAL A 28 -4.14 -12.10 -5.29
CA VAL A 28 -3.38 -11.25 -4.35
C VAL A 28 -2.78 -12.08 -3.22
N ILE A 29 -3.48 -13.14 -2.81
CA ILE A 29 -2.99 -14.15 -1.88
C ILE A 29 -3.10 -15.55 -2.48
N SER A 30 -2.38 -16.51 -1.90
CA SER A 30 -2.50 -17.92 -2.22
C SER A 30 -2.33 -18.77 -0.99
N ARG A 31 -2.92 -19.97 -1.02
CA ARG A 31 -2.68 -20.99 0.02
C ARG A 31 -1.21 -21.35 0.06
N THR A 32 -0.71 -21.66 1.25
CA THR A 32 0.70 -21.98 1.45
C THR A 32 0.88 -22.96 2.59
N HIS A 33 2.08 -23.54 2.66
CA HIS A 33 2.59 -24.28 3.80
C HIS A 33 3.95 -23.67 4.19
N SER A 34 3.90 -22.67 5.07
CA SER A 34 5.03 -21.89 5.52
C SER A 34 5.35 -22.20 6.98
N PRO A 35 6.64 -22.29 7.37
CA PRO A 35 7.04 -22.36 8.77
C PRO A 35 6.74 -21.06 9.53
N PHE A 36 6.49 -19.95 8.83
CA PHE A 36 6.16 -18.66 9.42
C PHE A 36 4.65 -18.50 9.59
N ASN A 37 4.22 -17.69 10.55
CA ASN A 37 2.84 -17.27 10.65
C ASN A 37 2.73 -15.97 11.44
N SER A 38 1.99 -14.99 10.92
CA SER A 38 1.55 -13.80 11.63
C SER A 38 0.03 -13.85 11.85
N PRO A 39 -0.48 -13.40 13.01
CA PRO A 39 -1.91 -13.41 13.28
C PRO A 39 -2.60 -12.30 12.49
N ILE A 40 -3.82 -12.56 12.04
CA ILE A 40 -4.67 -11.53 11.47
C ILE A 40 -5.29 -10.68 12.59
N TRP A 41 -5.52 -9.41 12.29
CA TRP A 41 -6.15 -8.44 13.15
C TRP A 41 -7.18 -7.63 12.34
N PRO A 42 -8.44 -8.08 12.26
CA PRO A 42 -9.47 -7.31 11.58
C PRO A 42 -9.72 -5.96 12.26
N VAL A 43 -9.70 -4.88 11.48
CA VAL A 43 -9.92 -3.51 11.98
C VAL A 43 -11.21 -2.96 11.38
N TRP A 44 -12.08 -2.42 12.24
CA TRP A 44 -13.26 -1.68 11.81
C TRP A 44 -12.88 -0.26 11.40
N LYS A 45 -13.23 0.14 10.18
CA LYS A 45 -13.00 1.49 9.68
C LYS A 45 -14.20 2.40 9.93
N SER A 46 -13.94 3.71 10.00
CA SER A 46 -14.97 4.74 10.13
C SER A 46 -15.97 4.77 8.96
N ASN A 47 -15.55 4.31 7.78
CA ASN A 47 -16.41 4.17 6.60
C ASN A 47 -17.39 2.98 6.68
N GLY A 48 -17.42 2.23 7.79
CA GLY A 48 -18.33 1.10 7.99
C GLY A 48 -17.85 -0.23 7.42
N GLU A 49 -16.58 -0.34 7.00
CA GLU A 49 -16.02 -1.55 6.42
C GLU A 49 -14.99 -2.22 7.34
N TRP A 50 -14.87 -3.55 7.22
CA TRP A 50 -13.79 -4.31 7.86
C TRP A 50 -12.55 -4.36 6.97
N ARG A 51 -11.38 -4.07 7.55
CA ARG A 51 -10.08 -4.25 6.91
C ARG A 51 -9.39 -5.50 7.45
N LEU A 52 -8.90 -6.35 6.56
CA LEU A 52 -7.92 -7.37 6.94
C LEU A 52 -6.57 -6.69 7.19
N THR A 53 -6.10 -6.71 8.43
CA THR A 53 -4.70 -6.39 8.74
C THR A 53 -4.01 -7.64 9.27
N VAL A 54 -2.70 -7.74 9.04
CA VAL A 54 -1.87 -8.84 9.54
C VAL A 54 -0.84 -8.21 10.47
N ASP A 55 -0.68 -8.79 11.66
CA ASP A 55 0.24 -8.28 12.65
C ASP A 55 1.67 -8.71 12.33
N TYR A 56 2.38 -7.84 11.62
CA TYR A 56 3.78 -8.02 11.28
C TYR A 56 4.73 -7.43 12.32
N ARG A 57 4.29 -7.02 13.53
CA ARG A 57 5.19 -6.41 14.54
C ARG A 57 6.43 -7.26 14.81
N GLY A 58 6.22 -8.56 15.01
CA GLY A 58 7.33 -9.48 15.24
C GLY A 58 8.25 -9.70 14.02
N LEU A 59 7.70 -9.66 12.80
CA LEU A 59 8.50 -9.68 11.58
C LEU A 59 9.31 -8.37 11.43
N ASN A 60 8.68 -7.25 11.76
CA ASN A 60 9.26 -5.92 11.67
C ASN A 60 10.42 -5.74 12.66
N GLU A 61 10.36 -6.34 13.85
CA GLU A 61 11.45 -6.32 14.85
C GLU A 61 12.74 -6.98 14.34
N VAL A 62 12.62 -8.10 13.62
CA VAL A 62 13.79 -8.87 13.14
C VAL A 62 14.25 -8.46 11.74
N THR A 63 13.47 -7.65 11.03
CA THR A 63 13.83 -7.14 9.71
C THR A 63 14.90 -6.05 9.86
N PRO A 64 16.05 -6.10 9.17
CA PRO A 64 17.02 -5.01 9.20
C PRO A 64 16.41 -3.69 8.70
N LEU A 65 16.89 -2.55 9.23
CA LEU A 65 16.43 -1.25 8.75
C LEU A 65 16.87 -1.04 7.30
N MET A 66 15.96 -0.53 6.48
CA MET A 66 16.25 -0.06 5.12
C MET A 66 16.27 1.46 5.17
N SER A 67 17.17 2.09 4.40
CA SER A 67 17.20 3.55 4.31
C SER A 67 15.82 4.06 3.87
N ALA A 68 15.25 4.98 4.64
CA ALA A 68 13.97 5.57 4.30
C ALA A 68 14.17 6.50 3.11
N ALA A 69 13.44 6.24 2.03
CA ALA A 69 13.31 7.13 0.88
C ALA A 69 12.08 8.05 1.00
N VAL A 70 11.20 7.81 1.97
CA VAL A 70 9.97 8.60 2.14
C VAL A 70 10.33 9.93 2.83
N PRO A 71 9.98 11.09 2.24
CA PRO A 71 10.23 12.40 2.84
C PRO A 71 9.51 12.58 4.18
N ASP A 72 10.03 13.46 5.02
CA ASP A 72 9.35 13.84 6.26
C ASP A 72 8.07 14.63 5.97
N MET A 73 7.00 14.34 6.71
CA MET A 73 5.68 14.96 6.47
C MET A 73 5.69 16.47 6.72
N LEU A 74 6.49 16.95 7.68
CA LEU A 74 6.61 18.38 7.97
C LEU A 74 7.38 19.10 6.85
N GLU A 75 8.42 18.46 6.31
CA GLU A 75 9.15 18.97 5.15
C GLU A 75 8.25 19.08 3.92
N LEU A 76 7.45 18.05 3.64
CA LEU A 76 6.47 18.06 2.54
C LEU A 76 5.41 19.15 2.72
N GLN A 77 4.91 19.33 3.94
CA GLN A 77 3.94 20.38 4.23
C GLN A 77 4.52 21.77 3.98
N TYR A 78 5.75 22.01 4.47
CA TYR A 78 6.44 23.28 4.24
C TYR A 78 6.69 23.52 2.74
N GLU A 79 7.11 22.49 2.00
CA GLU A 79 7.29 22.58 0.56
C GLU A 79 5.98 22.95 -0.13
N LEU A 80 4.87 22.28 0.18
CA LEU A 80 3.56 22.56 -0.42
C LEU A 80 3.10 23.99 -0.15
N GLU A 81 3.25 24.46 1.09
CA GLU A 81 2.93 25.83 1.49
C GLU A 81 3.79 26.86 0.74
N SER A 82 5.06 26.55 0.51
CA SER A 82 5.99 27.43 -0.20
C SER A 82 5.63 27.67 -1.67
N LYS A 83 4.87 26.76 -2.30
CA LYS A 83 4.47 26.89 -3.72
C LYS A 83 3.47 28.04 -3.96
N ALA A 84 2.81 28.54 -2.91
CA ALA A 84 1.83 29.62 -2.97
C ALA A 84 0.76 29.45 -4.06
N ALA A 85 0.41 28.20 -4.38
CA ALA A 85 -0.47 27.87 -5.49
C ALA A 85 -1.94 28.13 -5.14
N LYS A 86 -2.70 28.62 -6.13
CA LYS A 86 -4.13 28.91 -5.97
C LYS A 86 -4.99 27.65 -6.02
N TRP A 87 -4.55 26.65 -6.77
CA TRP A 87 -5.27 25.38 -6.97
C TRP A 87 -4.35 24.21 -6.69
N ASN A 88 -4.90 23.18 -6.05
CA ASN A 88 -4.26 21.89 -5.89
C ASN A 88 -5.26 20.76 -6.17
N ALA A 89 -4.74 19.59 -6.49
CA ALA A 89 -5.50 18.36 -6.58
C ALA A 89 -4.65 17.19 -6.06
N THR A 90 -5.32 16.23 -5.43
CA THR A 90 -4.70 15.00 -4.94
C THR A 90 -5.13 13.82 -5.83
N ILE A 91 -4.18 12.96 -6.15
CA ILE A 91 -4.36 11.71 -6.88
C ILE A 91 -4.06 10.59 -5.88
N ASP A 92 -5.05 9.73 -5.64
CA ASP A 92 -4.97 8.57 -4.74
C ASP A 92 -4.70 7.30 -5.56
N ILE A 93 -3.58 6.62 -5.27
CA ILE A 93 -3.21 5.37 -5.94
C ILE A 93 -3.91 4.21 -5.22
N ALA A 94 -4.96 3.68 -5.87
CA ALA A 94 -5.74 2.59 -5.35
C ALA A 94 -4.89 1.33 -5.12
N ASN A 95 -4.81 0.89 -3.86
CA ASN A 95 -4.11 -0.34 -3.47
C ASN A 95 -2.66 -0.40 -3.99
N ALA A 96 -1.91 0.71 -3.90
CA ALA A 96 -0.55 0.82 -4.42
C ALA A 96 0.33 -0.41 -4.11
N PHE A 97 0.32 -0.90 -2.86
CA PHE A 97 1.11 -2.08 -2.48
C PHE A 97 0.66 -3.37 -3.18
N PHE A 98 -0.65 -3.56 -3.39
CA PHE A 98 -1.15 -4.75 -4.08
C PHE A 98 -0.86 -4.73 -5.59
N SER A 99 -0.46 -3.59 -6.15
CA SER A 99 0.04 -3.50 -7.52
C SER A 99 1.46 -4.06 -7.66
N ILE A 100 2.21 -4.17 -6.56
CA ILE A 100 3.62 -4.57 -6.56
C ILE A 100 3.75 -6.09 -6.36
N PRO A 101 4.29 -6.85 -7.33
CA PRO A 101 4.49 -8.29 -7.18
C PRO A 101 5.53 -8.60 -6.11
N LEU A 102 5.23 -9.59 -5.28
CA LEU A 102 6.16 -10.08 -4.28
C LEU A 102 6.95 -11.27 -4.84
N ALA A 103 8.27 -11.20 -4.73
CA ALA A 103 9.19 -12.28 -5.09
C ALA A 103 8.82 -13.58 -4.38
N VAL A 104 8.87 -14.71 -5.08
CA VAL A 104 8.33 -16.01 -4.63
C VAL A 104 9.03 -16.47 -3.35
N GLU A 105 10.34 -16.29 -3.30
CA GLU A 105 11.24 -16.59 -2.19
C GLU A 105 10.90 -15.80 -0.91
N CYS A 106 10.33 -14.60 -1.04
CA CYS A 106 9.94 -13.78 0.11
C CYS A 106 8.55 -14.16 0.65
N ARG A 107 7.68 -14.77 -0.15
CA ARG A 107 6.28 -15.04 0.24
C ARG A 107 6.15 -15.82 1.54
N PRO A 108 6.95 -16.87 1.84
CA PRO A 108 6.76 -17.65 3.07
C PRO A 108 6.76 -16.79 4.34
N GLN A 109 7.57 -15.72 4.42
CA GLN A 109 7.71 -14.90 5.62
C GLN A 109 6.44 -14.08 5.97
N PHE A 110 5.56 -13.88 4.99
CA PHE A 110 4.34 -13.08 5.15
C PHE A 110 3.08 -13.94 5.38
N ALA A 111 3.26 -15.23 5.66
CA ALA A 111 2.14 -16.14 5.84
C ALA A 111 1.26 -15.77 7.05
N PHE A 112 -0.04 -16.01 6.91
CA PHE A 112 -1.05 -15.84 7.96
C PHE A 112 -2.07 -16.98 7.89
N THR A 113 -2.78 -17.24 8.99
CA THR A 113 -3.76 -18.34 9.07
C THR A 113 -5.17 -17.80 9.25
N TRP A 114 -6.10 -18.31 8.45
CA TRP A 114 -7.53 -18.06 8.59
C TRP A 114 -8.32 -19.35 8.58
N ARG A 115 -9.07 -19.60 9.67
CA ARG A 115 -9.94 -20.79 9.84
C ARG A 115 -9.23 -22.12 9.51
N GLY A 116 -7.98 -22.26 9.95
CA GLY A 116 -7.17 -23.47 9.77
C GLY A 116 -6.49 -23.60 8.40
N ILE A 117 -6.69 -22.65 7.49
CA ILE A 117 -6.00 -22.59 6.20
C ILE A 117 -4.96 -21.48 6.26
N GLN A 118 -3.73 -21.80 5.86
CA GLN A 118 -2.64 -20.84 5.79
C GLN A 118 -2.56 -20.22 4.39
N TYR A 119 -2.39 -18.91 4.35
CA TYR A 119 -2.26 -18.10 3.16
C TYR A 119 -0.96 -17.30 3.20
N THR A 120 -0.49 -16.86 2.04
CA THR A 120 0.54 -15.83 1.92
C THR A 120 0.21 -14.85 0.81
N TRP A 121 0.85 -13.69 0.83
CA TRP A 121 0.71 -12.66 -0.18
C TRP A 121 1.57 -12.94 -1.42
N ASN A 122 1.00 -12.71 -2.60
CA ASN A 122 1.69 -12.67 -3.89
C ASN A 122 2.05 -11.25 -4.31
N ARG A 123 1.60 -10.27 -3.53
CA ARG A 123 1.81 -8.84 -3.70
C ARG A 123 2.36 -8.24 -2.42
N LEU A 124 2.91 -7.03 -2.48
CA LEU A 124 3.50 -6.38 -1.31
C LEU A 124 2.42 -6.19 -0.22
N PRO A 125 2.61 -6.72 1.00
CA PRO A 125 1.58 -6.70 2.03
C PRO A 125 1.51 -5.35 2.75
N GLN A 126 0.32 -5.02 3.26
CA GLN A 126 0.15 -3.93 4.21
C GLN A 126 0.64 -4.34 5.62
N GLY A 127 1.24 -3.40 6.35
CA GLY A 127 1.70 -3.60 7.74
C GLY A 127 3.15 -4.07 7.87
N TRP A 128 3.81 -4.48 6.78
CA TRP A 128 5.25 -4.68 6.77
C TRP A 128 5.98 -3.34 6.67
N LYS A 129 7.01 -3.14 7.50
CA LYS A 129 7.63 -1.83 7.69
C LYS A 129 8.34 -1.26 6.46
N HIS A 130 8.75 -2.10 5.51
CA HIS A 130 9.42 -1.67 4.28
C HIS A 130 8.47 -1.45 3.11
N SER A 131 7.20 -1.86 3.23
CA SER A 131 6.22 -1.69 2.15
C SER A 131 6.05 -0.23 1.71
N PRO A 132 5.96 0.76 2.61
CA PRO A 132 5.88 2.17 2.22
C PRO A 132 7.09 2.62 1.41
N THR A 133 8.30 2.30 1.87
CA THR A 133 9.53 2.72 1.19
C THR A 133 9.68 2.08 -0.20
N ILE A 134 9.34 0.80 -0.33
CA ILE A 134 9.35 0.11 -1.63
C ILE A 134 8.28 0.71 -2.56
N GLY A 135 7.07 0.96 -2.05
CA GLY A 135 5.99 1.56 -2.80
C GLY A 135 6.37 2.93 -3.34
N HIS A 136 6.81 3.82 -2.45
CA HIS A 136 7.26 5.17 -2.78
C HIS A 136 8.38 5.17 -3.83
N GLY A 137 9.44 4.38 -3.62
CA GLY A 137 10.55 4.32 -4.57
C GLY A 137 10.15 3.85 -5.97
N LEU A 138 9.18 2.94 -6.08
CA LEU A 138 8.66 2.48 -7.37
C LEU A 138 7.78 3.53 -8.06
N ILE A 139 6.95 4.24 -7.30
CA ILE A 139 6.11 5.33 -7.81
C ILE A 139 7.00 6.48 -8.27
N GLN A 140 7.94 6.92 -7.44
CA GLN A 140 8.95 7.92 -7.79
C GLN A 140 9.69 7.55 -9.08
N THR A 141 10.21 6.32 -9.18
CA THR A 141 10.89 5.84 -10.39
C THR A 141 9.99 5.89 -11.63
N ALA A 142 8.71 5.58 -11.49
CA ALA A 142 7.75 5.64 -12.60
C ALA A 142 7.51 7.08 -13.05
N LEU A 143 7.34 8.00 -12.10
CA LEU A 143 7.12 9.43 -12.36
C LEU A 143 8.35 10.08 -13.00
N GLU A 144 9.56 9.76 -12.53
CA GLU A 144 10.81 10.24 -13.13
C GLU A 144 10.99 9.75 -14.57
N LYS A 145 10.81 8.45 -14.83
CA LYS A 145 10.88 7.88 -16.18
C LYS A 145 9.81 8.43 -17.13
N GLY A 146 8.66 8.81 -16.58
CA GLY A 146 7.56 9.38 -17.33
C GLY A 146 7.67 10.90 -17.55
N GLU A 147 8.74 11.53 -17.05
CA GLU A 147 8.93 12.98 -17.04
C GLU A 147 7.68 13.69 -16.46
N ALA A 148 7.25 13.22 -15.29
CA ALA A 148 6.10 13.78 -14.59
C ALA A 148 6.28 15.29 -14.38
N PRO A 149 5.20 16.07 -14.49
CA PRO A 149 5.23 17.49 -14.13
C PRO A 149 5.55 17.65 -12.64
N GLU A 150 5.86 18.86 -12.20
CA GLU A 150 6.10 19.17 -10.78
C GLU A 150 4.95 18.65 -9.89
N HIS A 151 5.30 17.90 -8.86
CA HIS A 151 4.37 17.23 -7.93
C HIS A 151 5.06 16.97 -6.58
N LEU A 152 4.25 16.65 -5.57
CA LEU A 152 4.66 16.14 -4.29
C LEU A 152 4.08 14.74 -4.12
N GLU A 153 4.88 13.83 -3.59
CA GLU A 153 4.48 12.44 -3.39
C GLU A 153 4.65 12.06 -1.92
N TYR A 154 3.64 11.41 -1.36
CA TYR A 154 3.71 10.75 -0.06
C TYR A 154 3.08 9.37 -0.14
N ILE A 155 3.94 8.34 -0.32
CA ILE A 155 3.55 6.94 -0.44
C ILE A 155 2.54 6.71 -1.58
N ASP A 156 1.24 6.73 -1.31
CA ASP A 156 0.15 6.47 -2.26
C ASP A 156 -0.62 7.74 -2.67
N ASP A 157 -0.31 8.89 -2.07
CA ASP A 157 -0.89 10.19 -2.39
C ASP A 157 0.06 11.04 -3.24
N ILE A 158 -0.43 11.59 -4.35
CA ILE A 158 0.29 12.57 -5.16
C ILE A 158 -0.48 13.88 -5.19
N ILE A 159 0.20 14.98 -4.87
CA ILE A 159 -0.36 16.32 -4.92
C ILE A 159 0.24 17.05 -6.11
N VAL A 160 -0.64 17.65 -6.91
CA VAL A 160 -0.29 18.58 -7.99
C VAL A 160 -0.89 19.95 -7.71
N TRP A 161 -0.22 21.00 -8.17
CA TRP A 161 -0.64 22.38 -7.95
C TRP A 161 -0.42 23.27 -9.18
N GLY A 162 -1.07 24.44 -9.16
CA GLY A 162 -1.01 25.41 -10.24
C GLY A 162 -1.79 26.69 -9.94
N ASN A 163 -1.74 27.62 -10.90
CA ASN A 163 -2.41 28.93 -10.80
C ASN A 163 -3.82 28.94 -11.41
N SER A 164 -4.16 27.92 -12.21
CA SER A 164 -5.50 27.67 -12.73
C SER A 164 -5.94 26.22 -12.52
N ALA A 165 -7.25 25.98 -12.55
CA ALA A 165 -7.80 24.63 -12.44
C ALA A 165 -7.44 23.78 -13.67
N GLU A 166 -7.35 24.41 -14.85
CA GLU A 166 -6.98 23.78 -16.11
C GLU A 166 -5.55 23.25 -16.08
N GLU A 167 -4.60 24.05 -15.58
CA GLU A 167 -3.19 23.64 -15.41
C GLU A 167 -3.08 22.42 -14.51
N VAL A 168 -3.77 22.44 -13.36
CA VAL A 168 -3.78 21.32 -12.40
C VAL A 168 -4.41 20.08 -13.04
N SER A 169 -5.48 20.23 -13.81
CA SER A 169 -6.14 19.12 -14.51
C SER A 169 -5.22 18.49 -15.56
N GLU A 170 -4.49 19.29 -16.33
CA GLU A 170 -3.53 18.79 -17.33
C GLU A 170 -2.35 18.05 -16.68
N LYS A 171 -1.76 18.62 -15.62
CA LYS A 171 -0.71 17.96 -14.84
C LYS A 171 -1.20 16.62 -14.28
N GLY A 172 -2.39 16.62 -13.67
CA GLY A 172 -2.98 15.41 -13.10
C GLY A 172 -3.23 14.32 -14.13
N LYS A 173 -3.76 14.67 -15.31
CA LYS A 173 -3.95 13.71 -16.42
C LYS A 173 -2.62 13.10 -16.87
N LYS A 174 -1.55 13.89 -16.98
CA LYS A 174 -0.21 13.39 -17.36
C LYS A 174 0.32 12.39 -16.32
N ILE A 175 0.22 12.72 -15.04
CA ILE A 175 0.63 11.82 -13.94
C ILE A 175 -0.16 10.51 -13.96
N ILE A 176 -1.49 10.59 -14.07
CA ILE A 176 -2.35 9.40 -14.16
C ILE A 176 -1.93 8.50 -15.32
N GLN A 177 -1.66 9.08 -16.50
CA GLN A 177 -1.20 8.30 -17.66
C GLN A 177 0.14 7.61 -17.40
N ILE A 178 1.09 8.26 -16.73
CA ILE A 178 2.39 7.67 -16.37
C ILE A 178 2.18 6.47 -15.43
N LEU A 179 1.39 6.65 -14.38
CA LEU A 179 1.13 5.60 -13.39
C LEU A 179 0.39 4.39 -13.97
N LEU A 180 -0.62 4.64 -14.82
CA LEU A 180 -1.35 3.57 -15.51
C LEU A 180 -0.41 2.77 -16.44
N LYS A 181 0.50 3.43 -17.16
CA LYS A 181 1.53 2.76 -17.98
C LYS A 181 2.51 1.94 -17.15
N ALA A 182 2.79 2.37 -15.92
CA ALA A 182 3.63 1.64 -14.97
C ALA A 182 2.89 0.48 -14.26
N GLY A 183 1.58 0.32 -14.49
CA GLY A 183 0.77 -0.77 -13.94
C GLY A 183 0.13 -0.48 -12.58
N PHE A 184 0.14 0.78 -12.13
CA PHE A 184 -0.60 1.20 -10.96
C PHE A 184 -2.08 1.44 -11.29
N THR A 185 -2.93 1.31 -10.28
CA THR A 185 -4.38 1.62 -10.39
C THR A 185 -4.66 2.93 -9.66
N ILE A 186 -5.54 3.76 -10.22
CA ILE A 186 -5.93 5.06 -9.66
C ILE A 186 -7.39 4.97 -9.18
N LYS A 187 -7.72 5.68 -8.11
CA LYS A 187 -9.08 5.72 -7.52
C LYS A 187 -9.98 6.78 -8.15
#